data_AF-A0A967UE32-F1
#
_entry.id   AF-A0A967UE32-F1
#
_cell.length_a   1.000
_cell.length_b   1.000
_cell.length_c   1.000
_cell.angle_alpha   90.00
_cell.angle_beta   90.00
_cell.angle_gamma   90.00
#
_symmetry.space_group_name_H-M   'P 1'
#
loop_
_entity.id
_entity.type
_entity.pdbx_description
1 polymer ?
#
loop_
_entity_poly.entity_id
_entity_poly.type
_entity_poly.pdbx_seq_one_letter_code
_entity_poly.pdbx_strand_id
1 'polypeptide(L)'
;FGEDNTIVGGHFSETQEVLFEILKLYPEEIWLKITKYIGPPIDIRAYNLKNWLRGGEFLNPKEGALTYIPPKEIFEWVDTDIENRAWYIATFVPNKLFRSEDKICLAREVLLRYGEREDVQQNLYANFDTEGWSGPASSHYYQKKISLSEFKKEEDNINVIRWIDKYISDLERGIERSKIKEERRGF
;
A
#
# COMPACT_ATOMS: atom_id res chain seq x y z
N PHE A 1 35.24 -4.07 -4.26
CA PHE A 1 34.68 -5.39 -3.95
C PHE A 1 34.40 -5.40 -2.46
N GLY A 2 33.12 -5.25 -2.08
CA GLY A 2 32.71 -5.12 -0.69
C GLY A 2 32.72 -6.47 0.03
N GLU A 3 32.95 -6.42 1.34
CA GLU A 3 32.81 -7.57 2.22
C GLU A 3 31.35 -8.10 2.17
N ASP A 4 31.18 -9.40 2.39
CA ASP A 4 29.91 -10.15 2.38
C ASP A 4 29.23 -10.43 1.02
N ASN A 5 30.00 -10.66 -0.06
CA ASN A 5 29.44 -11.08 -1.36
C ASN A 5 28.36 -10.14 -1.93
N THR A 6 28.27 -8.90 -1.43
CA THR A 6 27.37 -7.89 -1.97
C THR A 6 28.18 -6.91 -2.82
N ILE A 7 27.67 -6.64 -4.02
CA ILE A 7 28.32 -5.72 -4.97
C ILE A 7 28.28 -4.27 -4.46
N VAL A 8 27.36 -3.96 -3.55
CA VAL A 8 27.06 -2.63 -3.05
C VAL A 8 27.08 -2.64 -1.52
N GLY A 9 28.25 -2.36 -0.94
CA GLY A 9 28.43 -2.22 0.50
C GLY A 9 27.62 -1.05 1.07
N GLY A 10 26.32 -1.26 1.31
CA GLY A 10 25.42 -0.25 1.87
C GLY A 10 24.78 0.73 0.88
N HIS A 11 25.08 0.64 -0.42
CA HIS A 11 24.48 1.48 -1.48
C HIS A 11 23.13 0.90 -1.97
N PHE A 12 22.13 0.86 -1.09
CA PHE A 12 20.79 0.36 -1.44
C PHE A 12 20.01 1.29 -2.40
N SER A 13 20.32 2.60 -2.43
CA SER A 13 19.56 3.58 -3.22
C SER A 13 19.83 3.50 -4.72
N GLU A 14 21.08 3.33 -5.13
CA GLU A 14 21.49 3.30 -6.55
C GLU A 14 20.96 2.05 -7.27
N THR A 15 20.93 0.91 -6.57
CA THR A 15 20.36 -0.33 -7.11
C THR A 15 18.86 -0.22 -7.29
N GLN A 16 18.15 0.43 -6.36
CA GLN A 16 16.70 0.67 -6.49
C GLN A 16 16.38 1.58 -7.68
N GLU A 17 17.18 2.63 -7.91
CA GLU A 17 17.00 3.52 -9.06
C GLU A 17 17.14 2.77 -10.39
N VAL A 18 18.17 1.93 -10.53
CA VAL A 18 18.34 1.08 -11.72
C VAL A 18 17.14 0.13 -11.90
N LEU A 19 16.65 -0.48 -10.82
CA LEU A 19 15.47 -1.35 -10.87
C LEU A 19 14.21 -0.60 -11.30
N PHE A 20 14.02 0.65 -10.85
CA PHE A 20 12.91 1.49 -11.30
C PHE A 20 13.01 1.85 -12.78
N GLU A 21 14.20 2.16 -13.29
CA GLU A 21 14.37 2.46 -14.72
C GLU A 21 14.12 1.22 -15.59
N ILE A 22 14.59 0.04 -15.18
CA ILE A 22 14.30 -1.22 -15.87
C ILE A 22 12.80 -1.50 -15.85
N LEU A 23 12.14 -1.30 -14.71
CA LEU A 23 10.70 -1.49 -14.55
C LEU A 23 9.88 -0.59 -15.48
N LYS A 24 10.28 0.68 -15.65
CA LYS A 24 9.61 1.60 -16.57
C LYS A 24 9.75 1.18 -18.03
N LEU A 25 10.88 0.56 -18.38
CA LEU A 25 11.15 0.10 -19.74
C LEU A 25 10.47 -1.25 -20.07
N TYR A 26 10.36 -2.14 -19.06
CA TYR A 26 9.91 -3.53 -19.23
C TYR A 26 8.92 -3.95 -18.13
N PRO A 27 7.79 -3.25 -17.96
CA PRO A 27 6.93 -3.46 -16.79
C PRO A 27 6.31 -4.86 -16.77
N GLU A 28 5.83 -5.36 -17.91
CA GLU A 28 5.21 -6.69 -18.02
C GLU A 28 6.22 -7.80 -17.73
N GLU A 29 7.42 -7.75 -18.35
CA GLU A 29 8.44 -8.77 -18.13
C GLU A 29 8.96 -8.78 -16.69
N ILE A 30 9.07 -7.60 -16.08
CA ILE A 30 9.49 -7.49 -14.68
C ILE A 30 8.40 -7.99 -13.74
N TRP A 31 7.13 -7.68 -14.00
CA TRP A 31 6.01 -8.23 -13.22
C TRP A 31 5.98 -9.76 -13.25
N LEU A 32 6.16 -10.37 -14.43
CA LEU A 32 6.26 -11.82 -14.59
C LEU A 32 7.43 -12.44 -13.81
N LYS A 33 8.52 -11.70 -13.58
CA LYS A 33 9.62 -12.14 -12.73
C LYS A 33 9.29 -11.98 -11.25
N ILE A 34 8.72 -10.85 -10.86
CA ILE A 34 8.36 -10.54 -9.47
C ILE A 34 7.33 -11.53 -8.93
N THR A 35 6.30 -11.85 -9.71
CA THR A 35 5.21 -12.77 -9.34
C THR A 35 5.67 -14.18 -8.97
N LYS A 36 6.89 -14.59 -9.37
CA LYS A 36 7.51 -15.85 -8.96
C LYS A 36 8.07 -15.83 -7.54
N TYR A 37 8.25 -14.64 -6.97
CA TYR A 37 8.88 -14.40 -5.66
C TYR A 37 7.95 -13.68 -4.67
N ILE A 38 6.72 -13.36 -5.07
CA ILE A 38 5.66 -12.86 -4.18
C ILE A 38 4.57 -13.92 -4.05
N GLY A 39 4.15 -14.21 -2.82
CA GLY A 39 3.19 -15.28 -2.50
C GLY A 39 3.81 -16.30 -1.55
N PRO A 40 3.14 -17.43 -1.27
CA PRO A 40 3.71 -18.49 -0.44
C PRO A 40 4.93 -19.15 -1.10
N PRO A 41 6.06 -19.35 -0.37
CA PRO A 41 6.30 -18.92 1.01
C PRO A 41 6.58 -17.41 1.10
N ILE A 42 5.91 -16.73 2.03
CA ILE A 42 6.14 -15.31 2.33
C ILE A 42 7.43 -15.22 3.17
N ASP A 43 8.56 -15.26 2.48
CA ASP A 43 9.90 -15.15 3.07
C ASP A 43 10.39 -13.68 3.11
N ILE A 44 11.62 -13.48 3.58
CA ILE A 44 12.24 -12.15 3.65
C ILE A 44 12.33 -11.46 2.28
N ARG A 45 12.44 -12.23 1.18
CA ARG A 45 12.51 -11.68 -0.17
C ARG A 45 11.14 -11.19 -0.62
N ALA A 46 10.10 -11.98 -0.37
CA ALA A 46 8.72 -11.57 -0.62
C ALA A 46 8.37 -10.30 0.17
N TYR A 47 8.82 -10.21 1.44
CA TYR A 47 8.66 -9.01 2.26
C TYR A 47 9.33 -7.77 1.66
N ASN A 48 10.60 -7.87 1.26
CA ASN A 48 11.33 -6.75 0.66
C ASN A 48 10.71 -6.31 -0.68
N LEU A 49 10.29 -7.27 -1.52
CA LEU A 49 9.60 -6.97 -2.77
C LEU A 49 8.27 -6.26 -2.54
N LYS A 50 7.46 -6.72 -1.57
CA LYS A 50 6.20 -6.05 -1.20
C LYS A 50 6.43 -4.60 -0.77
N ASN A 51 7.43 -4.35 0.07
CA ASN A 51 7.75 -2.99 0.50
C ASN A 51 8.14 -2.11 -0.69
N TRP A 52 8.99 -2.61 -1.59
CA TRP A 52 9.38 -1.88 -2.79
C TRP A 52 8.19 -1.62 -3.75
N LEU A 53 7.33 -2.62 -3.97
CA LEU A 53 6.11 -2.50 -4.78
C LEU A 53 5.16 -1.45 -4.23
N ARG A 54 5.03 -1.41 -2.90
CA ARG A 54 4.13 -0.49 -2.21
C ARG A 54 4.58 0.98 -2.26
N GLY A 55 5.89 1.25 -2.17
CA GLY A 55 6.40 2.62 -2.02
C GLY A 55 7.60 2.80 -1.09
N GLY A 56 8.21 1.71 -0.62
CA GLY A 56 9.33 1.74 0.33
C GLY A 56 8.90 1.74 1.78
N GLU A 57 9.82 2.15 2.66
CA GLU A 57 9.65 2.12 4.11
C GLU A 57 8.82 3.30 4.65
N PHE A 58 8.28 3.12 5.85
CA PHE A 58 7.32 4.02 6.51
C PHE A 58 7.79 5.47 6.68
N LEU A 59 9.10 5.72 6.71
CA LEU A 59 9.68 7.04 7.00
C LEU A 59 9.98 7.86 5.73
N ASN A 60 10.07 7.23 4.56
CA ASN A 60 10.39 7.89 3.29
C ASN A 60 9.51 7.33 2.15
N PRO A 61 8.19 7.60 2.18
CA PRO A 61 7.28 7.09 1.16
C PRO A 61 7.62 7.66 -0.22
N LYS A 62 7.92 6.77 -1.17
CA LYS A 62 8.07 7.04 -2.60
C LYS A 62 6.87 6.50 -3.37
N GLU A 63 6.74 6.88 -4.63
CA GLU A 63 5.79 6.21 -5.53
C GLU A 63 6.19 4.73 -5.65
N GLY A 64 5.25 3.82 -5.36
CA GLY A 64 5.50 2.39 -5.33
C GLY A 64 5.73 1.81 -6.70
N ALA A 65 6.66 0.86 -6.82
CA ALA A 65 6.96 0.20 -8.10
C ALA A 65 5.71 -0.42 -8.75
N LEU A 66 4.72 -0.82 -7.96
CA LEU A 66 3.48 -1.37 -8.48
C LEU A 66 2.70 -0.40 -9.39
N THR A 67 2.87 0.93 -9.25
CA THR A 67 2.16 1.92 -10.10
C THR A 67 2.69 1.98 -11.53
N TYR A 68 3.87 1.42 -11.81
CA TYR A 68 4.42 1.33 -13.16
C TYR A 68 3.98 0.05 -13.89
N ILE A 69 3.41 -0.92 -13.18
CA ILE A 69 2.88 -2.14 -13.78
C ILE A 69 1.49 -1.84 -14.37
N PRO A 70 1.20 -2.25 -15.62
CA PRO A 70 -0.13 -2.16 -16.18
C PRO A 70 -1.16 -2.81 -15.25
N PRO A 71 -2.22 -2.10 -14.83
CA PRO A 71 -3.19 -2.65 -13.88
C PRO A 71 -3.83 -3.96 -14.35
N LYS A 72 -3.99 -4.12 -15.67
CA LYS A 72 -4.45 -5.37 -16.28
C LYS A 72 -3.61 -6.57 -15.83
N GLU A 73 -2.28 -6.48 -15.92
CA GLU A 73 -1.36 -7.57 -15.56
C GLU A 73 -1.40 -7.88 -14.06
N ILE A 74 -1.60 -6.86 -13.22
CA ILE A 74 -1.74 -7.05 -11.77
C ILE A 74 -3.00 -7.86 -11.49
N PHE A 75 -4.14 -7.43 -12.04
CA PHE A 75 -5.43 -8.04 -11.72
C PHE A 75 -5.62 -9.40 -12.41
N GLU A 76 -5.09 -9.63 -13.60
CA GLU A 76 -5.06 -10.97 -14.21
C GLU A 76 -4.25 -11.96 -13.37
N TRP A 77 -3.12 -11.51 -12.79
CA TRP A 77 -2.38 -12.33 -11.84
C TRP A 77 -3.19 -12.65 -10.59
N VAL A 78 -3.94 -11.69 -10.03
CA VAL A 78 -4.82 -11.96 -8.88
C VAL A 78 -5.96 -12.91 -9.26
N ASP A 79 -6.62 -12.67 -10.39
CA ASP A 79 -7.79 -13.41 -10.88
C ASP A 79 -7.47 -14.88 -11.19
N THR A 80 -6.21 -15.20 -11.47
CA THR A 80 -5.75 -16.59 -11.67
C THR A 80 -5.84 -17.45 -10.39
N ASP A 81 -5.73 -16.84 -9.20
CA ASP A 81 -5.82 -17.54 -7.91
C ASP A 81 -6.37 -16.58 -6.85
N ILE A 82 -7.64 -16.23 -6.99
CA ILE A 82 -8.33 -15.23 -6.16
C ILE A 82 -8.20 -15.56 -4.67
N GLU A 83 -8.34 -16.85 -4.31
CA GLU A 83 -8.33 -17.29 -2.91
C GLU A 83 -7.01 -16.98 -2.20
N ASN A 84 -5.88 -17.08 -2.90
CA ASN A 84 -4.57 -16.84 -2.29
C ASN A 84 -4.00 -15.45 -2.60
N ARG A 85 -4.50 -14.77 -3.65
CA ARG A 85 -3.90 -13.52 -4.14
C ARG A 85 -4.71 -12.27 -3.83
N ALA A 86 -6.03 -12.36 -3.68
CA ALA A 86 -6.87 -11.18 -3.47
C ALA A 86 -6.57 -10.48 -2.13
N TRP A 87 -6.52 -11.23 -1.03
CA TRP A 87 -6.13 -10.66 0.27
C TRP A 87 -4.66 -10.24 0.28
N TYR A 88 -3.81 -10.95 -0.46
CA TYR A 88 -2.38 -10.73 -0.48
C TYR A 88 -2.01 -9.42 -1.20
N ILE A 89 -2.60 -9.13 -2.36
CA ILE A 89 -2.39 -7.86 -3.08
C ILE A 89 -2.77 -6.65 -2.22
N ALA A 90 -3.83 -6.78 -1.41
CA ALA A 90 -4.28 -5.73 -0.48
C ALA A 90 -3.20 -5.33 0.55
N THR A 91 -2.24 -6.21 0.84
CA THR A 91 -1.15 -5.94 1.79
C THR A 91 -0.01 -5.08 1.23
N PHE A 92 0.05 -4.86 -0.08
CA PHE A 92 1.17 -4.13 -0.70
C PHE A 92 0.80 -3.24 -1.89
N VAL A 93 -0.48 -3.05 -2.20
CA VAL A 93 -0.88 -1.90 -3.04
C VAL A 93 -0.50 -0.59 -2.36
N PRO A 94 -0.18 0.48 -3.12
CA PRO A 94 0.00 1.81 -2.57
C PRO A 94 -1.17 2.20 -1.66
N ASN A 95 -0.87 2.57 -0.43
CA ASN A 95 -1.83 2.74 0.66
C ASN A 95 -2.51 4.12 0.66
N LYS A 96 -2.91 4.60 -0.52
CA LYS A 96 -3.52 5.91 -0.71
C LYS A 96 -4.71 5.81 -1.65
N LEU A 97 -5.82 6.44 -1.29
CA LEU A 97 -6.95 6.68 -2.18
C LEU A 97 -6.79 8.05 -2.84
N PHE A 98 -6.93 8.10 -4.17
CA PHE A 98 -6.83 9.34 -4.95
C PHE A 98 -7.65 9.24 -6.23
N ARG A 99 -7.96 10.40 -6.83
CA ARG A 99 -8.53 10.51 -8.18
C ARG A 99 -7.52 11.19 -9.10
N SER A 100 -7.40 10.68 -10.32
CA SER A 100 -6.54 11.22 -11.36
C SER A 100 -7.07 10.75 -12.71
N GLU A 101 -7.03 11.62 -13.72
CA GLU A 101 -7.34 11.26 -15.11
C GLU A 101 -6.22 10.41 -15.72
N ASP A 102 -4.98 10.59 -15.26
CA ASP A 102 -3.79 9.95 -15.83
C ASP A 102 -3.36 8.66 -15.11
N LYS A 103 -3.86 8.44 -13.88
CA LYS A 103 -3.40 7.33 -13.02
C LYS A 103 -4.56 6.56 -12.39
N ILE A 104 -4.44 5.23 -12.42
CA ILE A 104 -5.38 4.32 -11.75
C ILE A 104 -5.03 4.20 -10.27
N CYS A 105 -6.04 4.38 -9.41
CA CYS A 105 -5.89 4.15 -7.98
C CYS A 105 -6.00 2.66 -7.66
N LEU A 106 -4.86 1.98 -7.51
CA LEU A 106 -4.80 0.53 -7.28
C LEU A 106 -5.54 0.09 -6.01
N ALA A 107 -5.46 0.86 -4.92
CA ALA A 107 -6.20 0.56 -3.68
C ALA A 107 -7.72 0.60 -3.89
N ARG A 108 -8.22 1.56 -4.69
CA ARG A 108 -9.63 1.62 -5.07
C ARG A 108 -10.01 0.41 -5.91
N GLU A 109 -9.21 0.06 -6.93
CA GLU A 109 -9.47 -1.11 -7.79
C GLU A 109 -9.53 -2.44 -7.01
N VAL A 110 -8.67 -2.62 -6.01
CA VAL A 110 -8.73 -3.80 -5.11
C VAL A 110 -10.07 -3.87 -4.39
N LEU A 111 -10.59 -2.74 -3.89
CA LEU A 111 -11.90 -2.69 -3.24
C LEU A 111 -13.06 -2.89 -4.21
N LEU A 112 -12.97 -2.34 -5.43
CA LEU A 112 -13.97 -2.55 -6.48
C LEU A 112 -14.13 -4.04 -6.80
N ARG A 113 -13.01 -4.73 -6.99
CA ARG A 113 -12.97 -6.12 -7.49
C ARG A 113 -13.19 -7.15 -6.39
N TYR A 114 -12.57 -6.94 -5.23
CA TYR A 114 -12.49 -7.96 -4.17
C TYR A 114 -12.97 -7.45 -2.80
N GLY A 115 -13.50 -6.23 -2.71
CA GLY A 115 -13.88 -5.60 -1.45
C GLY A 115 -15.09 -6.20 -0.76
N GLU A 116 -15.78 -7.17 -1.36
CA GLU A 116 -16.79 -7.99 -0.66
C GLU A 116 -16.16 -8.96 0.34
N ARG A 117 -14.93 -9.41 0.08
CA ARG A 117 -14.23 -10.35 0.95
C ARG A 117 -13.71 -9.65 2.19
N GLU A 118 -13.94 -10.26 3.35
CA GLU A 118 -13.51 -9.69 4.63
C GLU A 118 -11.98 -9.68 4.77
N ASP A 119 -11.30 -10.73 4.30
CA ASP A 119 -9.84 -10.84 4.33
C ASP A 119 -9.15 -9.71 3.55
N VAL A 120 -9.68 -9.34 2.38
CA VAL A 120 -9.22 -8.19 1.58
C VAL A 120 -9.40 -6.89 2.35
N GLN A 121 -10.58 -6.65 2.91
CA GLN A 121 -10.86 -5.43 3.66
C GLN A 121 -9.93 -5.26 4.86
N GLN A 122 -9.72 -6.34 5.64
CA GLN A 122 -8.85 -6.34 6.81
C GLN A 122 -7.38 -6.12 6.44
N ASN A 123 -6.89 -6.78 5.38
CA ASN A 123 -5.51 -6.61 4.93
C ASN A 123 -5.25 -5.21 4.34
N LEU A 124 -6.21 -4.65 3.61
CA LEU A 124 -6.09 -3.28 3.11
C LEU A 124 -6.11 -2.26 4.26
N TYR A 125 -6.95 -2.50 5.28
CA TYR A 125 -6.97 -1.70 6.50
C TYR A 125 -5.59 -1.69 7.17
N ALA A 126 -5.01 -2.87 7.42
CA ALA A 126 -3.68 -2.99 8.00
C ALA A 126 -2.58 -2.32 7.17
N ASN A 127 -2.69 -2.41 5.84
CA ASN A 127 -1.79 -1.74 4.90
C ASN A 127 -1.88 -0.21 5.01
N PHE A 128 -3.09 0.35 5.10
CA PHE A 128 -3.28 1.79 5.31
C PHE A 128 -2.76 2.26 6.66
N ASP A 129 -2.83 1.43 7.71
CA ASP A 129 -2.30 1.76 9.04
C ASP A 129 -0.77 1.67 9.16
N THR A 130 -0.09 1.06 8.19
CA THR A 130 1.37 0.96 8.25
C THR A 130 2.02 2.24 7.71
N GLU A 131 2.20 3.26 8.55
CA GLU A 131 2.84 4.51 8.15
C GLU A 131 3.60 5.16 9.32
N GLY A 132 4.59 6.00 8.99
CA GLY A 132 5.28 6.83 9.96
C GLY A 132 4.66 8.23 10.01
N TRP A 133 4.55 8.80 11.20
CA TRP A 133 4.17 10.20 11.37
C TRP A 133 5.03 10.86 12.45
N SER A 134 5.05 12.18 12.47
CA SER A 134 5.69 13.00 13.50
C SER A 134 4.69 14.01 14.06
N GLY A 135 4.78 14.29 15.35
CA GLY A 135 3.84 15.15 16.07
C GLY A 135 2.62 14.40 16.64
N PRO A 136 1.55 15.12 17.01
CA PRO A 136 0.36 14.52 17.61
C PRO A 136 -0.29 13.49 16.68
N ALA A 137 -0.50 12.28 17.19
CA ALA A 137 -1.22 11.23 16.48
C ALA A 137 -2.68 11.63 16.21
N SER A 138 -3.30 12.40 17.11
CA SER A 138 -4.67 12.91 16.91
C SER A 138 -4.77 13.82 15.67
N SER A 139 -3.79 14.69 15.45
CA SER A 139 -3.72 15.53 14.24
C SER A 139 -3.52 14.69 12.98
N HIS A 140 -2.63 13.70 13.02
CA HIS A 140 -2.40 12.77 11.92
C HIS A 140 -3.68 12.02 11.51
N TYR A 141 -4.35 11.38 12.48
CA TYR A 141 -5.61 10.67 12.22
C TYR A 141 -6.73 11.59 11.75
N TYR A 142 -6.78 12.83 12.26
CA TYR A 142 -7.76 13.82 11.82
C TYR A 142 -7.58 14.21 10.35
N GLN A 143 -6.35 14.45 9.90
CA GLN A 143 -6.07 14.73 8.49
C GLN A 143 -6.44 13.55 7.59
N LYS A 144 -6.13 12.33 8.03
CA LYS A 144 -6.50 11.11 7.29
C LYS A 144 -8.02 10.97 7.17
N LYS A 145 -8.76 11.23 8.25
CA LYS A 145 -10.23 11.25 8.25
C LYS A 145 -10.78 12.27 7.26
N ILE A 146 -10.25 13.49 7.22
CA ILE A 146 -10.68 14.52 6.26
C ILE A 146 -10.47 14.03 4.83
N SER A 147 -9.27 13.56 4.51
CA SER A 147 -8.94 13.09 3.15
C SER A 147 -9.86 11.95 2.70
N LEU A 148 -10.13 10.97 3.58
CA LEU A 148 -11.07 9.88 3.28
C LEU A 148 -12.51 10.37 3.12
N SER A 149 -12.94 11.33 3.95
CA SER A 149 -14.28 11.91 3.88
C SER A 149 -14.48 12.69 2.57
N GLU A 150 -13.47 13.43 2.13
CA GLU A 150 -13.48 14.13 0.85
C GLU A 150 -13.49 13.15 -0.32
N PHE A 151 -12.63 12.13 -0.27
CA PHE A 151 -12.63 11.09 -1.29
C PHE A 151 -14.01 10.41 -1.40
N LYS A 152 -14.66 10.12 -0.27
CA LYS A 152 -15.98 9.45 -0.26
C LYS A 152 -17.09 10.25 -0.97
N LYS A 153 -17.05 11.59 -0.98
CA LYS A 153 -18.14 12.43 -1.52
C LYS A 153 -18.48 12.14 -2.98
N GLU A 154 -17.48 11.74 -3.76
CA GLU A 154 -17.58 11.44 -5.19
C GLU A 154 -17.40 9.94 -5.47
N GLU A 155 -17.54 9.09 -4.45
CA GLU A 155 -17.48 7.63 -4.61
C GLU A 155 -18.90 7.08 -4.72
N ASP A 156 -19.09 6.16 -5.67
CA ASP A 156 -20.36 5.49 -5.94
C ASP A 156 -20.30 3.99 -5.63
N ASN A 157 -19.10 3.41 -5.56
CA ASN A 157 -18.96 2.00 -5.29
C ASN A 157 -19.19 1.67 -3.80
N ILE A 158 -20.14 0.78 -3.55
CA ILE A 158 -20.55 0.38 -2.20
C ILE A 158 -19.43 -0.28 -1.39
N ASN A 159 -18.54 -1.05 -2.03
CA ASN A 159 -17.43 -1.70 -1.32
C ASN A 159 -16.40 -0.67 -0.86
N VAL A 160 -16.10 0.32 -1.71
CA VAL A 160 -15.19 1.42 -1.36
C VAL A 160 -15.80 2.29 -0.26
N ILE A 161 -17.07 2.69 -0.39
CA ILE A 161 -17.80 3.46 0.62
C ILE A 161 -17.81 2.73 1.96
N ARG A 162 -18.19 1.45 1.97
CA ARG A 162 -18.26 0.63 3.19
C ARG A 162 -16.90 0.54 3.88
N TRP A 163 -15.83 0.32 3.11
CA TRP A 163 -14.47 0.25 3.65
C TRP A 163 -14.04 1.59 4.25
N ILE A 164 -14.31 2.70 3.55
CA ILE A 164 -14.00 4.06 4.05
C ILE A 164 -14.75 4.35 5.35
N ASP A 165 -16.04 4.01 5.44
CA ASP A 165 -16.85 4.28 6.62
C ASP A 165 -16.35 3.52 7.85
N LYS A 166 -16.01 2.24 7.65
CA LYS A 166 -15.36 1.44 8.70
C LYS A 166 -14.05 2.08 9.13
N TYR A 167 -13.23 2.53 8.18
CA TYR A 167 -11.94 3.10 8.50
C TYR A 167 -12.04 4.46 9.21
N ILE A 168 -12.97 5.33 8.79
CA ILE A 168 -13.26 6.59 9.46
C ILE A 168 -13.70 6.36 10.91
N SER A 169 -14.59 5.38 11.15
CA SER A 169 -15.03 5.05 12.51
C SER A 169 -13.85 4.65 13.40
N ASP A 170 -12.88 3.91 12.85
CA ASP A 170 -11.70 3.51 13.60
C ASP A 170 -10.73 4.66 13.85
N LEU A 171 -10.57 5.57 12.87
CA LEU A 171 -9.81 6.81 13.04
C LEU A 171 -10.44 7.71 14.10
N GLU A 172 -11.76 7.82 14.19
CA GLU A 172 -12.44 8.59 15.25
C GLU A 172 -12.12 8.05 16.64
N ARG A 173 -12.17 6.72 16.80
CA ARG A 173 -11.76 6.07 18.05
C ARG A 173 -10.26 6.29 18.33
N GLY A 174 -9.44 6.29 17.28
CA GLY A 174 -8.00 6.59 17.36
C GLY A 174 -7.70 8.03 17.80
N ILE A 175 -8.44 9.01 17.28
CA ILE A 175 -8.31 10.44 17.62
C ILE A 175 -8.62 10.64 19.11
N GLU A 176 -9.75 10.13 19.58
CA GLU A 176 -10.17 10.28 20.99
C GLU A 176 -9.13 9.68 21.94
N ARG A 177 -8.68 8.46 21.66
CA ARG A 177 -7.64 7.79 22.46
C ARG A 177 -6.30 8.53 22.42
N SER A 178 -5.97 9.17 21.30
CA SER A 178 -4.70 9.89 21.13
C SER A 178 -4.71 11.19 21.91
N LYS A 179 -5.80 11.97 21.89
CA LYS A 179 -5.95 13.20 22.67
C LYS A 179 -5.73 12.97 24.17
N ILE A 180 -6.38 11.95 24.73
CA ILE A 180 -6.20 11.57 26.15
C ILE A 180 -4.73 11.25 26.47
N LYS A 181 -3.99 10.62 25.55
CA LYS A 181 -2.57 10.29 25.73
C LYS A 181 -1.65 11.49 25.54
N GLU A 182 -2.00 12.37 24.61
CA GLU A 182 -1.27 13.60 24.29
C GLU A 182 -1.36 14.61 25.43
N GLU A 183 -2.56 14.85 25.96
CA GLU A 183 -2.79 15.71 27.14
C GLU A 183 -1.92 15.26 28.33
N ARG A 184 -1.82 13.94 28.57
CA ARG A 184 -0.96 13.37 29.64
C ARG A 184 0.54 13.58 29.40
N ARG A 185 0.94 13.75 28.14
CA ARG A 185 2.33 13.94 27.72
C ARG A 185 2.70 15.42 27.55
N GLY A 186 1.75 16.34 27.74
CA GLY A 186 1.97 17.78 27.56
C GLY A 186 2.06 18.20 26.09
N PHE A 187 1.44 17.43 25.19
CA PHE A 187 1.15 17.88 23.83
C PHE A 187 -0.11 18.73 23.79
#